data_AF-A0A259S2X5-F1
#
_entry.id   AF-A0A259S2X5-F1
#
_cell.length_a   1.000
_cell.length_b   1.000
_cell.length_c   1.000
_cell.angle_alpha   90.00
_cell.angle_beta   90.00
_cell.angle_gamma   90.00
#
_symmetry.space_group_name_H-M   'P 1'
#
loop_
_entity.id
_entity.type
_entity.pdbx_description
1 polymer ?
#
loop_
_entity_poly.entity_id
_entity_poly.type
_entity_poly.pdbx_seq_one_letter_code
_entity_poly.pdbx_strand_id
1 'polypeptide(L)'
;MDADALADARSREWARLDELSRQPLDGAGVDELITRYRAASADLADLRSSVGSSPQSAHLSTILARARLRLTGQGDNVIRQVTRFFTLQLPAALYRLRWTTLVIALASLAVIVGVAIWISSDPALVAALGSKADLQYYVEHSFTDYYTENPAAEFAGLVWTNNAWIAAQCVLLGVTG
;
A
#
# COMPACT_ATOMS: atom_id res chain seq x y z
N MET A 1 -31.99 36.12 8.62
CA MET A 1 -32.09 36.15 7.15
C MET A 1 -33.31 35.33 6.78
N ASP A 2 -34.11 35.76 5.80
CA ASP A 2 -35.23 34.95 5.34
C ASP A 2 -34.71 33.74 4.56
N ALA A 3 -35.26 32.56 4.80
CA ALA A 3 -34.83 31.32 4.15
C ALA A 3 -35.02 31.41 2.62
N ASP A 4 -36.05 32.11 2.16
CA ASP A 4 -36.34 32.31 0.75
C ASP A 4 -35.33 33.25 0.08
N ALA A 5 -34.93 34.33 0.78
CA ALA A 5 -33.93 35.27 0.27
C ALA A 5 -32.56 34.61 0.10
N LEU A 6 -32.15 33.76 1.03
CA LEU A 6 -30.89 33.00 0.92
C LEU A 6 -30.98 31.97 -0.21
N ALA A 7 -32.11 31.26 -0.34
CA ALA A 7 -32.31 30.27 -1.39
C ALA A 7 -32.28 30.91 -2.79
N ASP A 8 -32.92 32.06 -2.98
CA ASP A 8 -32.89 32.79 -4.25
C ASP A 8 -31.46 33.23 -4.60
N ALA A 9 -30.73 33.78 -3.63
CA ALA A 9 -29.36 34.26 -3.82
C ALA A 9 -28.36 33.14 -4.13
N ARG A 10 -28.59 31.92 -3.62
CA ARG A 10 -27.64 30.79 -3.66
C ARG A 10 -28.09 29.63 -4.56
N SER A 11 -29.25 29.77 -5.21
CA SER A 11 -29.88 28.75 -6.05
C SER A 11 -28.95 28.18 -7.13
N ARG A 12 -28.17 29.05 -7.78
CA ARG A 12 -27.22 28.67 -8.84
C ARG A 12 -26.05 27.87 -8.28
N GLU A 13 -25.51 28.25 -7.13
CA GLU A 13 -24.42 27.55 -6.47
C GLU A 13 -24.84 26.16 -6.01
N TRP A 14 -26.05 26.02 -5.47
CA TRP A 14 -26.60 24.75 -5.04
C TRP A 14 -26.91 23.84 -6.24
N ALA A 15 -27.44 24.39 -7.33
CA ALA A 15 -27.65 23.65 -8.58
C ALA A 15 -26.34 23.13 -9.17
N ARG A 16 -25.27 23.94 -9.16
CA ARG A 16 -23.94 23.51 -9.64
C ARG A 16 -23.35 22.40 -8.76
N LEU A 17 -23.52 22.49 -7.43
CA LEU A 17 -23.12 21.41 -6.52
C LEU A 17 -23.89 20.11 -6.82
N ASP A 18 -25.19 20.21 -7.07
CA ASP A 18 -26.04 19.08 -7.41
C ASP A 18 -25.65 18.44 -8.75
N GLU A 19 -25.32 19.24 -9.77
CA GLU A 19 -24.78 18.79 -11.06
C GLU A 19 -23.44 18.05 -10.89
N LEU A 20 -22.47 18.68 -10.20
CA LEU A 20 -21.18 18.08 -9.87
C LEU A 20 -21.33 16.81 -9.04
N SER A 21 -22.40 16.65 -8.27
CA SER A 21 -22.69 15.43 -7.51
C SER A 21 -23.20 14.26 -8.36
N ARG A 22 -23.57 14.49 -9.63
CA ARG A 22 -24.15 13.47 -10.54
C ARG A 22 -23.27 13.09 -11.75
N GLN A 23 -22.45 14.00 -12.27
CA GLN A 23 -21.66 13.77 -13.50
C GLN A 23 -20.25 13.24 -13.24
N PRO A 24 -19.61 12.39 -14.06
CA PRO A 24 -18.20 12.02 -13.87
C PRO A 24 -17.29 13.26 -13.76
N LEU A 25 -16.30 13.23 -12.85
CA LEU A 25 -15.42 14.36 -12.57
C LEU A 25 -13.97 13.99 -12.90
N ASP A 26 -13.25 14.95 -13.50
CA ASP A 26 -11.81 14.97 -13.56
C ASP A 26 -11.21 15.65 -12.31
N GLY A 27 -9.89 15.84 -12.27
CA GLY A 27 -9.22 16.45 -11.11
C GLY A 27 -9.75 17.85 -10.77
N ALA A 28 -9.94 18.70 -11.79
CA ALA A 28 -10.48 20.04 -11.60
C ALA A 28 -11.94 20.03 -11.11
N GLY A 29 -12.75 19.09 -11.63
CA GLY A 29 -14.13 18.89 -11.18
C GLY A 29 -14.22 18.44 -9.71
N VAL A 30 -13.26 17.66 -9.21
CA VAL A 30 -13.18 17.27 -7.80
C VAL A 30 -12.86 18.48 -6.91
N ASP A 31 -11.93 19.33 -7.31
CA ASP A 31 -11.59 20.55 -6.56
C ASP A 31 -12.77 21.53 -6.51
N GLU A 32 -13.50 21.67 -7.63
CA GLU A 32 -14.74 22.46 -7.69
C GLU A 32 -15.79 21.88 -6.73
N LEU A 33 -15.99 20.55 -6.74
CA LEU A 33 -16.93 19.86 -5.85
C LEU A 33 -16.61 20.11 -4.36
N ILE A 34 -15.34 20.03 -3.96
CA ILE A 34 -14.91 20.29 -2.56
C ILE A 34 -15.23 21.73 -2.15
N THR A 35 -14.91 22.68 -3.03
CA THR A 35 -15.12 24.11 -2.77
C THR A 35 -16.61 24.42 -2.57
N ARG A 36 -17.46 23.90 -3.46
CA ARG A 36 -18.92 24.08 -3.40
C ARG A 36 -19.54 23.34 -2.22
N TYR A 37 -19.05 22.15 -1.88
CA TYR A 37 -19.50 21.39 -0.72
C TYR A 37 -19.29 22.14 0.60
N ARG A 38 -18.12 22.77 0.77
CA ARG A 38 -17.82 23.60 1.95
C ARG A 38 -18.76 24.80 2.04
N ALA A 39 -18.96 25.50 0.93
CA ALA A 39 -19.85 26.66 0.87
C ALA A 39 -21.31 26.28 1.20
N ALA A 40 -21.84 25.22 0.59
CA ALA A 40 -23.20 24.74 0.89
C ALA A 40 -23.36 24.20 2.31
N SER A 41 -22.30 23.65 2.92
CA SER A 41 -22.32 23.22 4.31
C SER A 41 -22.46 24.41 5.28
N ALA A 42 -21.80 25.53 4.96
CA ALA A 42 -21.96 26.78 5.70
C ALA A 42 -23.38 27.35 5.54
N ASP A 43 -23.92 27.37 4.31
CA ASP A 43 -25.28 27.81 4.04
C ASP A 43 -26.32 26.95 4.82
N LEU A 44 -26.11 25.63 4.91
CA LEU A 44 -26.98 24.74 5.70
C LEU A 44 -26.90 25.02 7.21
N ALA A 45 -25.69 25.30 7.73
CA ALA A 45 -25.51 25.65 9.12
C ALA A 45 -26.22 26.96 9.47
N ASP A 46 -26.11 27.97 8.59
CA ASP A 46 -26.78 29.27 8.75
C ASP A 46 -28.31 29.10 8.73
N LEU A 47 -28.86 28.37 7.76
CA LEU A 47 -30.30 28.06 7.68
C LEU A 47 -30.82 27.37 8.95
N ARG A 48 -30.11 26.35 9.44
CA ARG A 48 -30.50 25.63 10.67
C ARG A 48 -30.45 26.51 11.90
N SER A 49 -29.49 27.43 11.97
CA SER A 49 -29.34 28.33 13.12
C SER A 49 -30.35 29.49 13.12
N SER A 50 -30.77 29.95 11.94
CA SER A 50 -31.60 31.15 11.79
C SER A 50 -33.10 30.84 11.73
N VAL A 51 -33.50 29.82 10.97
CA VAL A 51 -34.92 29.49 10.72
C VAL A 51 -35.26 28.05 11.13
N GLY A 52 -34.26 27.24 11.50
CA GLY A 52 -34.47 25.84 11.92
C GLY A 52 -34.72 24.90 10.74
N SER A 53 -35.55 23.88 10.94
CA SER A 53 -35.88 22.91 9.90
C SER A 53 -36.84 23.50 8.87
N SER A 54 -36.34 23.75 7.66
CA SER A 54 -37.10 24.27 6.52
C SER A 54 -36.98 23.37 5.26
N PRO A 55 -37.87 23.51 4.25
CA PRO A 55 -37.74 22.81 2.97
C PRO A 55 -36.38 23.03 2.29
N GLN A 56 -35.84 24.25 2.35
CA GLN A 56 -34.55 24.63 1.79
C GLN A 56 -33.41 23.89 2.51
N SER A 57 -33.46 23.81 3.84
CA SER A 57 -32.47 23.06 4.63
C SER A 57 -32.50 21.55 4.33
N ALA A 58 -33.69 20.99 4.09
CA ALA A 58 -33.86 19.58 3.74
C ALA A 58 -33.32 19.26 2.33
N HIS A 59 -33.59 20.15 1.37
CA HIS A 59 -33.06 20.06 0.02
C HIS A 59 -31.53 20.10 0.02
N LEU A 60 -30.94 21.08 0.72
CA LEU A 60 -29.50 21.25 0.79
C LEU A 60 -28.81 20.07 1.52
N SER A 61 -29.44 19.55 2.58
CA SER A 61 -28.96 18.34 3.26
C SER A 61 -28.91 17.12 2.34
N THR A 62 -29.85 17.00 1.40
CA THR A 62 -29.88 15.88 0.43
C THR A 62 -28.77 16.01 -0.60
N ILE A 63 -28.54 17.21 -1.13
CA ILE A 63 -27.43 17.48 -2.07
C ILE A 63 -26.09 17.21 -1.37
N LEU A 64 -25.91 17.69 -0.13
CA LEU A 64 -24.69 17.47 0.65
C LEU A 64 -24.44 16.00 0.97
N ALA A 65 -25.48 15.22 1.27
CA ALA A 65 -25.34 13.78 1.48
C ALA A 65 -24.79 13.07 0.23
N ARG A 66 -25.29 13.42 -0.96
CA ARG A 66 -24.82 12.85 -2.23
C ARG A 66 -23.39 13.30 -2.55
N ALA A 67 -23.09 14.60 -2.41
CA ALA A 67 -21.75 15.13 -2.60
C ALA A 67 -20.73 14.48 -1.65
N ARG A 68 -21.12 14.22 -0.39
CA ARG A 68 -20.27 13.52 0.60
C ARG A 68 -19.94 12.11 0.16
N LEU A 69 -20.92 11.32 -0.27
CA LEU A 69 -20.70 9.96 -0.78
C LEU A 69 -19.70 9.93 -1.94
N ARG A 70 -19.70 11.00 -2.74
CA ARG A 70 -18.77 11.16 -3.85
C ARG A 70 -17.35 11.53 -3.41
N LEU A 71 -17.22 12.45 -2.46
CA LEU A 71 -15.93 12.90 -1.91
C LEU A 71 -15.23 11.84 -1.07
N THR A 72 -15.98 11.06 -0.31
CA THR A 72 -15.43 9.95 0.48
C THR A 72 -15.19 8.70 -0.38
N GLY A 73 -15.66 8.72 -1.63
CA GLY A 73 -15.69 7.57 -2.53
C GLY A 73 -16.64 6.48 -2.05
N GLN A 74 -17.33 5.81 -2.98
CA GLN A 74 -17.50 4.37 -2.76
C GLN A 74 -16.08 3.82 -2.66
N GLY A 75 -15.74 3.14 -1.57
CA GLY A 75 -14.47 2.42 -1.50
C GLY A 75 -14.32 1.61 -2.78
N ASP A 76 -13.26 1.90 -3.54
CA ASP A 76 -12.99 1.24 -4.82
C ASP A 76 -13.11 -0.27 -4.59
N ASN A 77 -13.75 -1.02 -5.49
CA ASN A 77 -14.02 -2.44 -5.27
C ASN A 77 -12.72 -3.13 -4.83
N VAL A 78 -12.74 -3.84 -3.69
CA VAL A 78 -11.54 -4.47 -3.10
C VAL A 78 -10.82 -5.33 -4.14
N ILE A 79 -11.57 -6.03 -5.00
CA ILE A 79 -11.01 -6.81 -6.10
C ILE A 79 -10.20 -5.92 -7.06
N ARG A 80 -10.74 -4.76 -7.44
CA ARG A 80 -10.05 -3.80 -8.31
C ARG A 80 -8.80 -3.24 -7.67
N GLN A 81 -8.82 -2.97 -6.36
CA GLN A 81 -7.64 -2.52 -5.62
C GLN A 81 -6.55 -3.61 -5.59
N VAL A 82 -6.93 -4.85 -5.29
CA VAL A 82 -6.02 -6.01 -5.29
C VAL A 82 -5.43 -6.22 -6.69
N THR A 83 -6.24 -6.20 -7.74
CA THR A 83 -5.76 -6.32 -9.12
C THR A 83 -4.78 -5.19 -9.45
N ARG A 84 -5.12 -3.93 -9.16
CA ARG A 84 -4.24 -2.77 -9.40
C ARG A 84 -2.92 -2.88 -8.63
N PHE A 85 -2.97 -3.36 -7.39
CA PHE A 85 -1.78 -3.58 -6.58
C PHE A 85 -0.83 -4.56 -7.27
N PHE A 86 -1.32 -5.76 -7.62
CA PHE A 86 -0.48 -6.80 -8.21
C PHE A 86 -0.05 -6.51 -9.65
N THR A 87 -0.85 -5.81 -10.46
CA THR A 87 -0.53 -5.57 -11.88
C THR A 87 0.23 -4.28 -12.14
N LEU A 88 0.11 -3.26 -11.28
CA LEU A 88 0.71 -1.94 -11.50
C LEU A 88 1.65 -1.54 -10.36
N GLN A 89 1.17 -1.56 -9.11
CA GLN A 89 1.92 -0.97 -7.99
C GLN A 89 3.11 -1.82 -7.57
N LEU A 90 2.90 -3.14 -7.40
CA LEU A 90 3.96 -4.07 -7.00
C LEU A 90 5.07 -4.17 -8.06
N PRO A 91 4.78 -4.36 -9.36
CA PRO A 91 5.82 -4.36 -10.39
C PRO A 91 6.59 -3.04 -10.45
N ALA A 92 5.90 -1.89 -10.35
CA ALA A 92 6.55 -0.59 -10.34
C ALA A 92 7.46 -0.39 -9.11
N ALA A 93 7.02 -0.85 -7.93
CA ALA A 93 7.83 -0.81 -6.71
C ALA A 93 9.08 -1.69 -6.86
N LEU A 94 8.93 -2.95 -7.28
CA LEU A 94 10.06 -3.86 -7.52
C LEU A 94 11.03 -3.29 -8.56
N TYR A 95 10.51 -2.70 -9.64
CA TYR A 95 11.35 -2.05 -10.65
C TYR A 95 12.13 -0.88 -10.07
N ARG A 96 11.55 -0.06 -9.19
CA ARG A 96 12.28 1.02 -8.50
C ARG A 96 13.38 0.50 -7.59
N LEU A 97 13.18 -0.64 -6.92
CA LEU A 97 14.17 -1.25 -6.04
C LEU A 97 15.30 -2.01 -6.77
N ARG A 98 15.17 -2.26 -8.08
CA ARG A 98 16.09 -3.14 -8.84
C ARG A 98 17.58 -2.83 -8.62
N TRP A 99 17.96 -1.56 -8.57
CA TRP A 99 19.35 -1.16 -8.39
C TRP A 99 19.82 -1.37 -6.95
N THR A 100 18.98 -1.02 -5.97
CA THR A 100 19.27 -1.31 -4.56
C THR A 100 19.42 -2.81 -4.33
N THR A 101 18.50 -3.61 -4.86
CA THR A 101 18.56 -5.07 -4.82
C THR A 101 19.84 -5.59 -5.47
N LEU A 102 20.19 -5.07 -6.66
CA LEU A 102 21.41 -5.48 -7.36
C LEU A 102 22.68 -5.14 -6.58
N VAL A 103 22.76 -3.93 -6.00
CA VAL A 103 23.90 -3.50 -5.19
C VAL A 103 24.06 -4.40 -3.97
N ILE A 104 22.98 -4.68 -3.24
CA ILE A 104 23.00 -5.58 -2.09
C ILE A 104 23.44 -6.98 -2.51
N ALA A 105 22.88 -7.51 -3.61
CA ALA A 105 23.25 -8.83 -4.13
C ALA A 105 24.74 -8.92 -4.49
N LEU A 106 25.27 -7.90 -5.18
CA LEU A 106 26.68 -7.82 -5.54
C LEU A 106 27.57 -7.66 -4.31
N ALA A 107 27.15 -6.87 -3.30
CA ALA A 107 27.89 -6.73 -2.05
C ALA A 107 27.95 -8.06 -1.28
N SER A 108 26.82 -8.76 -1.15
CA SER A 108 26.78 -10.10 -0.55
C SER A 108 27.66 -11.09 -1.32
N LEU A 109 27.62 -11.06 -2.65
CA LEU A 109 28.48 -11.91 -3.49
C LEU A 109 29.96 -11.59 -3.27
N ALA A 110 30.33 -10.30 -3.19
CA ALA A 110 31.70 -9.89 -2.92
C ALA A 110 32.18 -10.40 -1.55
N VAL A 111 31.33 -10.37 -0.52
CA VAL A 111 31.65 -10.94 0.80
C VAL A 111 31.86 -12.46 0.70
N ILE A 112 30.95 -13.17 0.03
CA ILE A 112 31.05 -14.63 -0.16
C ILE A 112 32.37 -14.98 -0.87
N VAL A 113 32.67 -14.30 -1.99
CA VAL A 113 33.90 -14.53 -2.75
C VAL A 113 35.15 -14.19 -1.93
N GLY A 114 35.12 -13.07 -1.18
CA GLY A 114 36.21 -12.67 -0.32
C GLY A 114 36.51 -13.72 0.77
N VAL A 115 35.47 -14.23 1.43
CA VAL A 115 35.59 -15.30 2.42
C VAL A 115 36.10 -16.60 1.79
N ALA A 116 35.58 -16.98 0.62
CA ALA A 116 36.02 -18.18 -0.08
C ALA A 116 37.50 -18.10 -0.47
N ILE A 117 37.97 -16.97 -0.99
CA ILE A 117 39.38 -16.74 -1.32
C ILE A 117 40.24 -16.80 -0.05
N TRP A 118 39.81 -16.14 1.01
CA TRP A 118 40.55 -16.12 2.28
C TRP A 118 40.72 -17.52 2.86
N ILE A 119 39.64 -18.29 2.99
CA ILE A 119 39.70 -19.67 3.51
C ILE A 119 40.56 -20.55 2.59
N SER A 120 40.40 -20.43 1.26
CA SER A 120 41.12 -21.27 0.30
C SER A 120 42.62 -20.93 0.21
N SER A 121 43.05 -19.79 0.74
CA SER A 121 44.45 -19.36 0.71
C SER A 121 45.34 -20.08 1.74
N ASP A 122 44.74 -20.69 2.77
CA ASP A 122 45.47 -21.39 3.83
C ASP A 122 44.86 -22.79 4.08
N PRO A 123 45.61 -23.89 3.85
CA PRO A 123 45.16 -25.25 4.15
C PRO A 123 44.69 -25.45 5.60
N ALA A 124 45.23 -24.70 6.57
CA ALA A 124 44.79 -24.78 7.96
C ALA A 124 43.37 -24.23 8.15
N LEU A 125 42.99 -23.17 7.43
CA LEU A 125 41.63 -22.62 7.44
C LEU A 125 40.63 -23.57 6.77
N VAL A 126 41.03 -24.23 5.68
CA VAL A 126 40.21 -25.28 5.06
C VAL A 126 40.00 -26.45 6.03
N ALA A 127 41.05 -26.88 6.73
CA ALA A 127 40.97 -27.97 7.70
C ALA A 127 40.10 -27.61 8.93
N ALA A 128 39.93 -26.33 9.23
CA ALA A 128 39.02 -25.87 10.30
C ALA A 128 37.54 -26.06 9.95
N LEU A 129 37.19 -26.22 8.66
CA LEU A 129 35.81 -26.51 8.24
C LEU A 129 35.41 -27.97 8.48
N GLY A 130 36.37 -28.87 8.58
CA GLY A 130 36.15 -30.31 8.75
C GLY A 130 37.32 -31.13 8.19
N SER A 131 37.39 -32.41 8.56
CA SER A 131 38.35 -33.30 7.92
C SER A 131 37.97 -33.50 6.45
N LYS A 132 38.95 -33.83 5.59
CA LYS A 132 38.67 -34.12 4.17
C LYS A 132 37.62 -35.22 3.99
N ALA A 133 37.67 -36.25 4.85
CA ALA A 133 36.71 -37.34 4.81
C ALA A 133 35.30 -36.86 5.17
N ASP A 134 35.15 -36.02 6.18
CA ASP A 134 33.85 -35.48 6.60
C ASP A 134 33.25 -34.56 5.53
N LEU A 135 34.07 -33.68 4.94
CA LEU A 135 33.62 -32.78 3.87
C LEU A 135 33.21 -33.56 2.62
N GLN A 136 33.95 -34.63 2.29
CA GLN A 136 33.61 -35.50 1.17
C GLN A 136 32.30 -36.27 1.44
N TYR A 137 32.15 -36.84 2.63
CA TYR A 137 30.92 -37.50 3.04
C TYR A 137 29.71 -36.55 3.01
N TYR A 138 29.90 -35.31 3.48
CA TYR A 138 28.85 -34.29 3.47
C TYR A 138 28.36 -33.97 2.06
N VAL A 139 29.30 -33.76 1.11
CA VAL A 139 28.97 -33.44 -0.28
C VAL A 139 28.31 -34.62 -1.00
N GLU A 140 28.80 -35.84 -0.76
CA GLU A 140 28.34 -37.03 -1.47
C GLU A 140 27.01 -37.58 -0.92
N HIS A 141 26.77 -37.45 0.38
CA HIS A 141 25.62 -38.08 1.06
C HIS A 141 24.75 -37.02 1.75
N SER A 142 25.27 -36.39 2.81
CA SER A 142 24.46 -35.59 3.73
C SER A 142 23.72 -34.43 3.06
N PHE A 143 24.31 -33.81 2.02
CA PHE A 143 23.67 -32.73 1.28
C PHE A 143 22.42 -33.21 0.53
N THR A 144 22.52 -34.35 -0.15
CA THR A 144 21.40 -34.93 -0.93
C THR A 144 20.35 -35.51 -0.01
N ASP A 145 20.78 -36.22 1.04
CA ASP A 145 19.90 -36.84 2.03
C ASP A 145 19.03 -35.78 2.72
N TYR A 146 19.60 -34.61 3.06
CA TYR A 146 18.86 -33.49 3.65
C TYR A 146 17.63 -33.07 2.82
N TYR A 147 17.76 -32.96 1.50
CA TYR A 147 16.63 -32.58 0.65
C TYR A 147 15.72 -33.76 0.28
N THR A 148 16.18 -34.99 0.46
CA THR A 148 15.39 -36.21 0.18
C THR A 148 14.50 -36.56 1.37
N GLU A 149 15.00 -36.39 2.60
CA GLU A 149 14.31 -36.72 3.84
C GLU A 149 13.35 -35.63 4.31
N ASN A 150 13.55 -34.37 3.90
CA ASN A 150 12.67 -33.25 4.24
C ASN A 150 11.74 -32.94 3.05
N PRO A 151 10.40 -33.09 3.19
CA PRO A 151 9.47 -32.76 2.12
C PRO A 151 9.67 -31.30 1.66
N ALA A 152 9.86 -31.09 0.36
CA ALA A 152 10.10 -29.76 -0.21
C ALA A 152 9.02 -28.72 0.18
N ALA A 153 7.79 -29.20 0.41
CA ALA A 153 6.67 -28.36 0.88
C ALA A 153 6.86 -27.85 2.33
N GLU A 154 7.43 -28.66 3.22
CA GLU A 154 7.71 -28.25 4.61
C GLU A 154 8.83 -27.22 4.65
N PHE A 155 9.90 -27.43 3.87
CA PHE A 155 10.99 -26.47 3.75
C PHE A 155 10.51 -25.13 3.18
N ALA A 156 9.73 -25.15 2.10
CA ALA A 156 9.16 -23.94 1.51
C ALA A 156 8.23 -23.20 2.48
N GLY A 157 7.40 -23.94 3.22
CA GLY A 157 6.50 -23.37 4.23
C GLY A 157 7.26 -22.67 5.36
N LEU A 158 8.32 -23.28 5.89
CA LEU A 158 9.16 -22.69 6.93
C LEU A 158 9.86 -21.42 6.45
N VAL A 159 10.50 -21.48 5.28
CA VAL A 159 11.23 -20.33 4.71
C VAL A 159 10.28 -19.18 4.42
N TRP A 160 9.11 -19.45 3.83
CA TRP A 160 8.14 -18.41 3.49
C TRP A 160 7.56 -17.77 4.74
N THR A 161 7.14 -18.57 5.72
CA THR A 161 6.53 -18.08 6.96
C THR A 161 7.53 -17.26 7.78
N ASN A 162 8.78 -17.71 7.88
CA ASN A 162 9.82 -16.99 8.60
C ASN A 162 10.11 -15.63 7.95
N ASN A 163 10.30 -15.60 6.62
CA ASN A 163 10.52 -14.35 5.89
C ASN A 163 9.33 -13.40 5.96
N ALA A 164 8.10 -13.92 5.89
CA ALA A 164 6.88 -13.12 6.05
C ALA A 164 6.81 -12.47 7.44
N TRP A 165 7.19 -13.21 8.48
CA TRP A 165 7.24 -12.71 9.84
C TRP A 165 8.30 -11.61 10.01
N ILE A 166 9.51 -11.82 9.50
CA ILE A 166 10.58 -10.79 9.51
C ILE A 166 10.11 -9.55 8.76
N ALA A 167 9.51 -9.70 7.58
CA ALA A 167 9.00 -8.57 6.82
C ALA A 167 7.93 -7.78 7.59
N ALA A 168 7.02 -8.48 8.27
CA ALA A 168 6.02 -7.85 9.13
C ALA A 168 6.68 -7.07 10.27
N GLN A 169 7.71 -7.63 10.92
CA GLN A 169 8.47 -6.93 11.96
C GLN A 169 9.14 -5.67 11.42
N CYS A 170 9.81 -5.72 10.26
CA CYS A 170 10.45 -4.56 9.65
C CYS A 170 9.46 -3.44 9.31
N VAL A 171 8.22 -3.78 8.93
CA VAL A 171 7.17 -2.79 8.64
C VAL A 171 6.63 -2.19 9.93
N LEU A 172 6.37 -3.01 10.96
CA LEU A 172 5.76 -2.57 12.21
C LEU A 172 6.71 -1.76 13.09
N LEU A 173 7.99 -2.15 13.14
CA LEU A 173 9.01 -1.57 14.01
C LEU A 173 9.94 -0.60 13.26
N GLY A 174 9.85 -0.55 11.93
CA GLY A 174 10.82 0.15 11.10
C GLY A 174 12.14 -0.62 10.98
N VAL A 175 13.05 -0.12 10.13
CA VAL A 175 14.32 -0.80 9.82
C VAL A 175 15.29 -0.81 11.01
N THR A 176 15.09 0.06 12.00
CA THR A 176 15.93 0.18 13.20
C THR A 176 15.38 -0.54 14.43
N GLY A 177 14.15 -1.06 14.36
CA GLY A 177 13.42 -1.55 15.54
C GLY A 177 12.69 -0.44 16.28
#